data_AF-C6SV87-F1
#
_entry.id   AF-C6SV87-F1
#
_cell.length_a   1.000
_cell.length_b   1.000
_cell.length_c   1.000
_cell.angle_alpha   90.00
_cell.angle_beta   90.00
_cell.angle_gamma   90.00
#
_symmetry.space_group_name_H-M   'P 1'
#
loop_
_entity.id
_entity.type
_entity.pdbx_description
1 polymer ?
#
loop_
_entity_poly.entity_id
_entity_poly.type
_entity_poly.pdbx_seq_one_letter_code
_entity_poly.pdbx_strand_id
1 'polypeptide(L)'
;MDTNDSLRVASLWHSMHAISQQLSPVSGCLGIELLQADTFDLHCFQSLTGTKFFAVSEPGAQHMESLLKFVYELYTDYVLKNPFYEMEMPIRCELFDINLTQAVQKDRVTFLGR
;
A
#
# COMPACT_ATOMS: atom_id res chain seq x y z
N MET A 1 14.88 0.97 -8.76
CA MET A 1 13.73 1.27 -9.62
C MET A 1 13.68 2.77 -9.80
N ASP A 2 13.50 3.25 -11.02
CA ASP A 2 13.26 4.67 -11.24
C ASP A 2 11.76 5.00 -11.06
N THR A 3 11.41 6.28 -11.16
CA THR A 3 10.01 6.73 -11.01
C THR A 3 9.10 6.12 -12.06
N ASN A 4 9.58 5.94 -13.30
CA ASN A 4 8.79 5.39 -14.39
C ASN A 4 8.51 3.90 -14.17
N ASP A 5 9.49 3.15 -13.66
CA ASP A 5 9.31 1.75 -13.29
C ASP A 5 8.26 1.60 -12.20
N SER A 6 8.28 2.49 -11.21
CA SER A 6 7.29 2.51 -10.12
C SER A 6 5.87 2.75 -10.66
N LEU A 7 5.72 3.69 -11.60
CA LEU A 7 4.44 3.97 -12.28
C LEU A 7 3.95 2.80 -13.13
N ARG A 8 4.85 2.13 -13.86
CA ARG A 8 4.53 0.93 -14.64
C ARG A 8 4.03 -0.20 -13.74
N VAL A 9 4.74 -0.48 -12.66
CA VAL A 9 4.36 -1.54 -11.71
C VAL A 9 3.02 -1.24 -11.05
N ALA A 10 2.79 0.01 -10.62
CA ALA A 10 1.50 0.41 -10.06
C ALA A 10 0.34 0.24 -11.06
N SER A 11 0.56 0.58 -12.33
CA SER A 11 -0.45 0.45 -13.40
C SER A 11 -0.76 -1.01 -13.74
N LEU A 12 0.28 -1.86 -13.77
CA LEU A 12 0.12 -3.30 -13.96
C LEU A 12 -0.67 -3.91 -12.80
N TRP A 13 -0.34 -3.56 -11.57
CA TRP A 13 -1.08 -4.03 -10.40
C TRP A 13 -2.54 -3.60 -10.46
N HIS A 14 -2.81 -2.33 -10.79
CA HIS A 14 -4.18 -1.83 -10.89
C HIS A 14 -5.04 -2.69 -11.84
N SER A 15 -4.49 -3.01 -13.02
CA SER A 15 -5.16 -3.86 -14.01
C SER A 15 -5.34 -5.30 -13.49
N MET A 16 -4.28 -5.87 -12.91
CA MET A 16 -4.27 -7.24 -12.39
C MET A 16 -5.28 -7.42 -11.24
N HIS A 17 -5.36 -6.45 -10.33
CA HIS A 17 -6.31 -6.42 -9.22
C HIS A 17 -7.76 -6.39 -9.72
N ALA A 18 -8.06 -5.56 -10.73
CA ALA A 18 -9.39 -5.49 -11.33
C ALA A 18 -9.78 -6.77 -12.09
N ILE A 19 -8.83 -7.38 -12.82
CA ILE A 19 -9.06 -8.65 -13.53
C ILE A 19 -9.31 -9.78 -12.53
N SER A 20 -8.52 -9.86 -11.46
CA SER A 20 -8.69 -10.87 -10.41
C SER A 20 -10.08 -10.83 -9.78
N GLN A 21 -10.64 -9.63 -9.57
CA GLN A 21 -12.01 -9.48 -9.09
C GLN A 21 -13.03 -10.13 -10.05
N GLN A 22 -12.87 -9.96 -11.36
CA GLN A 22 -13.79 -10.50 -12.37
C GLN A 22 -13.64 -12.01 -12.55
N LEU A 23 -12.43 -12.55 -12.37
CA LEU A 23 -12.14 -13.97 -12.49
C LEU A 23 -12.40 -14.76 -11.20
N SER A 24 -12.78 -14.08 -10.12
CA SER A 24 -12.93 -14.73 -8.83
C SER A 24 -14.06 -15.77 -8.85
N PRO A 25 -13.81 -17.01 -8.40
CA PRO A 25 -14.83 -18.04 -8.32
C PRO A 25 -15.79 -17.83 -7.13
N VAL A 26 -15.49 -16.87 -6.24
CA VAL A 26 -16.28 -16.57 -5.04
C VAL A 26 -16.88 -15.17 -5.12
N SER A 27 -18.12 -15.03 -4.66
CA SER A 27 -18.77 -13.74 -4.53
C SER A 27 -18.10 -12.90 -3.43
N GLY A 28 -18.06 -11.58 -3.62
CA GLY A 28 -17.50 -10.65 -2.64
C GLY A 28 -15.97 -10.52 -2.65
N CYS A 29 -15.27 -11.15 -3.60
CA CYS A 29 -13.86 -10.86 -3.83
C CYS A 29 -13.69 -9.40 -4.28
N LEU A 30 -12.74 -8.70 -3.68
CA LEU A 30 -12.46 -7.29 -3.98
C LEU A 30 -11.22 -7.10 -4.87
N GLY A 31 -10.50 -8.19 -5.17
CA GLY A 31 -9.27 -8.20 -5.94
C GLY A 31 -8.12 -8.86 -5.17
N ILE A 32 -6.88 -8.58 -5.60
CA ILE A 32 -5.66 -9.14 -5.01
C ILE A 32 -5.24 -8.34 -3.78
N GLU A 33 -5.12 -9.03 -2.65
CA GLU A 33 -4.65 -8.46 -1.37
C GLU A 33 -3.21 -8.88 -1.02
N LEU A 34 -2.78 -10.05 -1.52
CA LEU A 34 -1.44 -10.60 -1.31
C LEU A 34 -0.96 -11.31 -2.58
N LEU A 35 0.23 -10.95 -3.05
CA LEU A 35 0.99 -11.70 -4.03
C LEU A 35 2.27 -12.20 -3.37
N GLN A 36 2.45 -13.52 -3.34
CA GLN A 36 3.64 -14.15 -2.76
C GLN A 36 4.59 -14.60 -3.87
N ALA A 37 5.87 -14.31 -3.71
CA ALA A 37 6.94 -14.74 -4.60
C ALA A 37 8.10 -15.31 -3.77
N ASP A 38 9.05 -15.97 -4.45
CA ASP A 38 10.16 -16.65 -3.77
C ASP A 38 11.05 -15.71 -2.94
N THR A 39 11.10 -14.43 -3.31
CA THR A 39 12.02 -13.44 -2.72
C THR A 39 11.32 -12.28 -2.02
N PHE A 40 10.02 -12.09 -2.24
CA PHE A 40 9.25 -11.02 -1.61
C PHE A 40 7.76 -11.36 -1.58
N ASP A 41 7.06 -10.75 -0.62
CA ASP A 41 5.61 -10.68 -0.62
C ASP A 41 5.18 -9.23 -0.93
N LEU A 42 4.14 -9.08 -1.75
CA LEU A 42 3.52 -7.80 -2.09
C LEU A 42 2.10 -7.76 -1.52
N HIS A 43 1.94 -6.94 -0.48
CA HIS A 43 0.68 -6.72 0.20
C HIS A 43 -0.04 -5.50 -0.38
N CYS A 44 -1.35 -5.59 -0.54
CA CYS A 44 -2.21 -4.53 -1.06
C CYS A 44 -3.39 -4.29 -0.13
N PHE A 45 -3.58 -3.03 0.26
CA PHE A 45 -4.79 -2.55 0.91
C PHE A 45 -5.49 -1.55 0.01
N GLN A 46 -6.78 -1.75 -0.25
CA GLN A 46 -7.63 -0.80 -0.98
C GLN A 46 -8.62 -0.14 -0.02
N SER A 47 -8.65 1.19 0.02
CA SER A 47 -9.67 1.95 0.75
C SER A 47 -11.03 1.86 0.06
N LEU A 48 -12.11 2.20 0.77
CA LEU A 48 -13.46 2.29 0.21
C LEU A 48 -13.58 3.33 -0.93
N THR A 49 -12.68 4.32 -0.96
CA THR A 49 -12.60 5.33 -2.02
C THR A 49 -11.78 4.87 -3.23
N GLY A 50 -11.23 3.65 -3.21
CA GLY A 50 -10.49 3.05 -4.32
C GLY A 50 -8.98 3.30 -4.32
N THR A 51 -8.47 4.08 -3.36
CA THR A 51 -7.03 4.34 -3.18
C THR A 51 -6.33 3.07 -2.70
N LYS A 52 -5.23 2.68 -3.37
CA LYS A 52 -4.49 1.46 -3.06
C LYS A 52 -3.14 1.78 -2.44
N PHE A 53 -2.79 1.04 -1.39
CA PHE A 53 -1.53 1.12 -0.68
C PHE A 53 -0.81 -0.22 -0.82
N PHE A 54 0.48 -0.15 -1.15
CA PHE A 54 1.32 -1.31 -1.40
C PHE A 54 2.47 -1.37 -0.42
N ALA A 55 2.78 -2.56 0.08
CA ALA A 55 3.99 -2.83 0.85
C ALA A 55 4.70 -4.05 0.27
N VAL A 56 6.00 -3.90 0.02
CA VAL A 56 6.89 -5.01 -0.34
C VAL A 56 7.64 -5.41 0.92
N SER A 57 7.58 -6.69 1.25
CA SER A 57 8.20 -7.27 2.45
C SER A 57 8.95 -8.55 2.10
N GLU A 58 9.71 -9.06 3.08
CA GLU A 58 10.26 -10.41 3.00
C GLU A 58 9.13 -11.46 2.99
N PRO A 59 9.34 -12.64 2.38
CA PRO A 59 8.34 -13.70 2.36
C PRO A 59 7.92 -14.11 3.77
N GLY A 60 6.61 -14.17 4.02
CA GLY A 60 6.06 -14.57 5.31
C GLY A 60 6.04 -13.46 6.38
N ALA A 61 6.33 -12.21 6.01
CA ALA A 61 6.16 -11.07 6.91
C ALA A 61 4.71 -10.98 7.40
N GLN A 62 4.55 -10.78 8.71
CA GLN A 62 3.23 -10.66 9.34
C GLN A 62 2.80 -9.19 9.44
N HIS A 63 1.58 -8.92 9.90
CA HIS A 63 1.11 -7.57 10.28
C HIS A 63 1.12 -6.48 9.20
N MET A 64 1.48 -6.79 7.94
CA MET A 64 1.51 -5.82 6.84
C MET A 64 0.14 -5.17 6.58
N GLU A 65 -0.96 -5.89 6.79
CA GLU A 65 -2.31 -5.33 6.70
C GLU A 65 -2.54 -4.21 7.73
N SER A 66 -2.04 -4.39 8.96
CA SER A 66 -2.16 -3.38 10.02
C SER A 66 -1.30 -2.15 9.71
N LEU A 67 -0.08 -2.37 9.20
CA LEU A 67 0.77 -1.30 8.73
C LEU A 67 0.08 -0.50 7.61
N LEU A 68 -0.47 -1.16 6.59
CA LEU A 68 -1.14 -0.50 5.47
C LEU A 68 -2.38 0.29 5.90
N LYS A 69 -3.17 -0.23 6.86
CA LYS A 69 -4.30 0.52 7.45
C LYS A 69 -3.82 1.77 8.20
N PHE A 70 -2.71 1.66 8.95
CA PHE A 70 -2.12 2.82 9.61
C PHE A 70 -1.58 3.84 8.60
N VAL A 71 -0.97 3.40 7.49
CA VAL A 71 -0.57 4.30 6.39
C VAL A 71 -1.77 5.00 5.77
N TYR A 72 -2.91 4.32 5.66
CA TYR A 72 -4.15 4.96 5.23
C TYR A 72 -4.61 6.05 6.21
N GLU A 73 -4.53 5.82 7.52
CA GLU A 73 -4.81 6.86 8.53
C GLU A 73 -3.91 8.09 8.34
N LEU A 74 -2.59 7.88 8.19
CA LEU A 74 -1.64 8.96 7.90
C LEU A 74 -1.97 9.70 6.61
N TYR A 75 -2.38 8.98 5.56
CA TYR A 75 -2.81 9.58 4.30
C TYR A 75 -4.05 10.45 4.51
N THR A 76 -5.04 9.98 5.27
CA THR A 76 -6.24 10.79 5.56
C THR A 76 -5.91 12.02 6.40
N ASP A 77 -4.97 11.93 7.34
CA ASP A 77 -4.66 13.01 8.26
C ASP A 77 -3.76 14.10 7.66
N TYR A 78 -2.76 13.72 6.88
CA TYR A 78 -1.78 14.67 6.36
C TYR A 78 -2.05 15.07 4.91
N VAL A 79 -2.62 14.18 4.10
CA VAL A 79 -2.83 14.43 2.67
C VAL A 79 -4.24 14.93 2.41
N LEU A 80 -5.28 14.20 2.82
CA LEU A 80 -6.67 14.59 2.52
C LEU A 80 -7.15 15.83 3.27
N LYS A 81 -6.57 16.12 4.45
CA LYS A 81 -6.86 17.35 5.19
C LYS A 81 -6.07 18.56 4.68
N ASN A 82 -5.12 18.39 3.77
CA ASN A 82 -4.37 19.50 3.21
C ASN A 82 -5.21 20.20 2.12
N PRO A 83 -5.68 21.44 2.32
CA PRO A 83 -6.52 22.14 1.36
C PRO A 83 -5.81 22.47 0.04
N PHE A 84 -4.48 22.34 -0.01
CA PHE A 84 -3.67 22.57 -1.21
C PHE A 84 -3.29 21.27 -1.92
N TYR A 85 -3.78 20.11 -1.47
CA TYR A 85 -3.54 18.85 -2.14
C TYR A 85 -4.54 18.66 -3.29
N GLU A 86 -4.02 18.44 -4.48
CA GLU A 86 -4.81 18.03 -5.64
C GLU A 86 -4.79 16.51 -5.76
N MET A 87 -5.97 15.90 -5.91
CA MET A 87 -6.08 14.47 -6.17
C MET A 87 -5.32 14.10 -7.45
N GLU A 88 -4.81 12.87 -7.51
CA GLU A 88 -4.01 12.35 -8.64
C GLU A 88 -2.62 13.01 -8.81
N MET A 89 -2.30 14.02 -8.01
CA MET A 89 -0.94 14.59 -7.97
C MET A 89 -0.07 13.82 -6.96
N PRO A 90 1.25 13.75 -7.19
CA PRO A 90 2.19 13.15 -6.24
C PRO A 90 2.08 13.80 -4.86
N ILE A 91 2.11 12.98 -3.82
CA ILE A 91 2.09 13.45 -2.43
C ILE A 91 3.43 14.12 -2.13
N ARG A 92 3.40 15.41 -1.76
CA ARG A 92 4.58 16.23 -1.40
C ARG A 92 4.39 16.85 -0.01
N CYS A 93 3.90 16.06 0.93
CA CYS A 93 3.63 16.50 2.29
C CYS A 93 4.73 15.99 3.22
N GLU A 94 5.61 16.87 3.71
CA GLU A 94 6.74 16.49 4.57
C GLU A 94 6.29 15.80 5.86
N LEU A 95 5.17 16.24 6.45
CA LEU A 95 4.62 15.61 7.65
C LEU A 95 4.16 14.17 7.38
N PHE A 96 3.60 13.90 6.20
CA PHE A 96 3.26 12.53 5.79
C PHE A 96 4.53 11.68 5.69
N ASP A 97 5.58 12.18 5.03
CA ASP A 97 6.84 11.45 4.83
C ASP A 97 7.55 11.12 6.15
N ILE A 98 7.57 12.08 7.09
CA ILE A 98 8.17 11.88 8.43
C ILE A 98 7.42 10.78 9.19
N ASN A 99 6.10 10.87 9.28
CA ASN A 99 5.30 9.91 10.04
C ASN A 99 5.27 8.53 9.38
N LEU A 100 5.25 8.47 8.05
CA LEU A 100 5.35 7.22 7.29
C LEU A 100 6.68 6.52 7.57
N THR A 101 7.79 7.28 7.53
CA THR A 101 9.13 6.74 7.83
C THR A 101 9.20 6.18 9.24
N GLN A 102 8.65 6.89 10.23
CA GLN A 102 8.58 6.41 11.61
C GLN A 102 7.71 5.15 11.76
N ALA A 103 6.58 5.07 11.04
CA ALA A 103 5.70 3.89 11.04
C ALA A 103 6.45 2.63 10.57
N VAL A 104 7.14 2.74 9.43
CA VAL A 104 7.90 1.63 8.84
C VAL A 104 9.08 1.22 9.74
N GLN A 105 9.76 2.17 10.37
CA GLN A 105 10.85 1.88 11.30
C GLN A 105 10.35 1.17 12.57
N LYS A 106 9.23 1.61 13.14
CA LYS A 106 8.63 0.98 14.32
C LYS A 106 8.17 -0.45 14.03
N ASP A 107 7.60 -0.68 12.85
CA ASP A 107 7.22 -2.01 12.40
C ASP A 107 8.44 -2.94 12.32
N ARG A 108 9.54 -2.49 11.70
CA ARG A 108 10.82 -3.22 11.68
C ARG A 108 11.35 -3.58 13.08
N VAL A 109 11.25 -2.67 14.05
CA VAL A 109 11.70 -2.93 15.43
C VAL A 109 10.81 -3.98 16.12
N THR A 110 9.52 -4.01 15.80
CA THR A 110 8.59 -5.02 16.33
C THR A 110 8.93 -6.43 15.81
N PHE A 111 9.50 -6.54 14.60
CA PHE A 111 10.00 -7.78 14.02
C PHE A 111 11.38 -8.22 14.55
N LEU A 112 12.30 -7.29 14.81
CA LEU A 112 13.63 -7.61 15.35
C LEU A 112 13.64 -7.91 16.87
N GLY A 113 12.54 -7.63 17.56
CA GLY A 113 12.38 -7.82 19.00
C GLY A 113 11.77 -9.17 19.42
N ARG A 114 11.62 -10.14 18.50
CA ARG A 114 11.17 -11.50 18.79
C ARG A 114 12.15 -12.54 18.26
#